data_AF-A0A918AF73-F1
#
_entry.id   AF-A0A918AF73-F1
#
_cell.length_a   1.000
_cell.length_b   1.000
_cell.length_c   1.000
_cell.angle_alpha   90.00
_cell.angle_beta   90.00
_cell.angle_gamma   90.00
#
_symmetry.space_group_name_H-M   'P 1'
#
loop_
_entity.id
_entity.type
_entity.pdbx_description
1 polymer ?
#
loop_
_entity_poly.entity_id
_entity_poly.type
_entity_poly.pdbx_seq_one_letter_code
_entity_poly.pdbx_strand_id
1 'polypeptide(L)'
;MTWLHGRIGASLSLPPSSRPCFIRLAIHLLVGGVRLKSLRSHLSTNDLARLFADGGRAAGRPSPLPQAENDAVVEVERTANKYGMVSLAGRYLLAAEILGGRRVTVRIEENTLMFLDPDTAGCCAPARTR
;
A
#
# COMPACT_ATOMS: atom_id res chain seq x y z
N MET A 1 56.28 -37.53 11.05
CA MET A 1 55.61 -36.22 11.01
C MET A 1 54.20 -36.46 10.51
N THR A 2 53.28 -36.61 11.47
CA THR A 2 51.92 -37.10 11.24
C THR A 2 51.00 -35.93 11.51
N TRP A 3 50.31 -35.44 10.47
CA TRP A 3 49.31 -34.38 10.60
C TRP A 3 47.93 -35.01 10.79
N LEU A 4 47.35 -34.79 11.96
CA LEU A 4 45.91 -34.90 12.22
C LEU A 4 45.58 -33.88 13.31
N HIS A 5 44.55 -33.08 13.06
CA HIS A 5 43.67 -32.26 13.90
C HIS A 5 43.19 -31.14 12.95
N GLY A 6 41.92 -30.89 12.67
CA GLY A 6 40.67 -31.21 13.34
C GLY A 6 39.73 -30.05 13.01
N ARG A 7 38.57 -30.37 12.41
CA ARG A 7 37.53 -29.49 11.86
C ARG A 7 37.13 -28.27 12.70
N ILE A 8 36.77 -27.18 12.02
CA ILE A 8 35.52 -26.45 12.30
C ILE A 8 34.87 -26.10 10.96
N GLY A 9 34.01 -26.99 10.48
CA GLY A 9 33.17 -26.75 9.31
C GLY A 9 31.88 -26.06 9.75
N ALA A 10 31.61 -24.86 9.23
CA ALA A 10 30.29 -24.25 9.32
C ALA A 10 29.34 -24.99 8.37
N SER A 11 28.70 -26.05 8.84
CA SER A 11 27.64 -26.73 8.10
C SER A 11 26.34 -25.95 8.26
N LEU A 12 26.06 -25.03 7.32
CA LEU A 12 24.72 -24.49 7.16
C LEU A 12 23.90 -25.54 6.39
N SER A 13 23.26 -26.46 7.11
CA SER A 13 22.29 -27.39 6.52
C SER A 13 21.02 -26.62 6.14
N LEU A 14 21.00 -26.04 4.94
CA LEU A 14 19.77 -25.56 4.32
C LEU A 14 18.97 -26.77 3.82
N PRO A 15 17.68 -26.91 4.19
CA PRO A 15 16.84 -27.99 3.68
C PRO A 15 16.65 -27.86 2.16
N PRO A 16 16.60 -28.97 1.40
CA PRO A 16 16.44 -28.95 -0.04
C PRO A 16 14.96 -28.73 -0.41
N SER A 17 14.48 -27.50 -0.31
CA SER A 17 13.26 -27.08 -1.02
C SER A 17 13.13 -25.57 -1.28
N SER A 18 14.02 -24.73 -0.74
CA SER A 18 14.00 -23.29 -0.99
C SER A 18 14.69 -22.96 -2.30
N ARG A 19 14.06 -23.29 -3.43
CA ARG A 19 14.30 -22.51 -4.65
C ARG A 19 13.90 -21.08 -4.29
N PRO A 20 14.80 -20.09 -4.33
CA PRO A 20 14.39 -18.71 -4.15
C PRO A 20 13.41 -18.41 -5.27
N CYS A 21 12.13 -18.25 -4.92
CA CYS A 21 11.11 -17.79 -5.85
C CYS A 21 11.41 -16.31 -6.12
N PHE A 22 12.46 -16.06 -6.90
CA PHE A 22 12.90 -14.73 -7.35
C PHE A 22 11.79 -13.98 -8.11
N ILE A 23 10.69 -14.66 -8.45
CA ILE A 23 9.52 -14.10 -9.10
C ILE A 23 8.53 -13.42 -8.12
N ARG A 24 8.69 -13.52 -6.79
CA ARG A 24 7.66 -12.98 -5.88
C ARG A 24 8.14 -12.40 -4.55
N LEU A 25 9.33 -11.80 -4.53
CA LEU A 25 9.75 -11.05 -3.34
C LEU A 25 8.97 -9.72 -3.31
N ALA A 26 8.07 -9.56 -2.34
CA ALA A 26 7.25 -8.36 -2.18
C ALA A 26 7.46 -7.75 -0.80
N ILE A 27 7.46 -6.42 -0.73
CA ILE A 27 7.48 -5.67 0.52
C ILE A 27 6.05 -5.29 0.85
N HIS A 28 5.59 -5.67 2.04
CA HIS A 28 4.27 -5.27 2.55
C HIS A 28 4.43 -4.08 3.49
N LEU A 29 3.69 -3.00 3.23
CA LEU A 29 3.52 -1.92 4.20
C LEU A 29 2.32 -2.27 5.07
N LEU A 30 2.51 -2.33 6.39
CA LEU A 30 1.44 -2.55 7.35
C LEU A 30 1.32 -1.34 8.30
N VAL A 31 0.10 -1.03 8.71
CA VAL A 31 -0.21 -0.10 9.79
C VAL A 31 -1.20 -0.80 10.72
N GLY A 32 -0.90 -0.88 12.03
CA GLY A 32 -1.73 -1.61 12.98
C GLY A 32 -1.91 -3.10 12.67
N GLY A 33 -0.95 -3.72 11.97
CA GLY A 33 -1.04 -5.12 11.51
C GLY A 33 -1.89 -5.32 10.23
N VAL A 34 -2.50 -4.26 9.72
CA VAL A 34 -3.30 -4.27 8.48
C VAL A 34 -2.44 -3.91 7.29
N ARG A 35 -2.51 -4.72 6.23
CA ARG A 35 -1.72 -4.50 5.00
C ARG A 35 -2.33 -3.39 4.15
N LEU A 36 -1.58 -2.32 3.93
CA LEU A 36 -1.97 -1.18 3.07
C LEU A 36 -1.56 -1.38 1.62
N LYS A 37 -0.31 -1.79 1.38
CA LYS A 37 0.22 -1.99 0.02
C LYS A 37 1.19 -3.16 -0.05
N SER A 38 1.29 -3.74 -1.24
CA SER A 38 2.32 -4.72 -1.60
C SER A 38 3.11 -4.17 -2.78
N LEU A 39 4.41 -3.97 -2.58
CA LEU A 39 5.34 -3.50 -3.61
C LEU A 39 6.23 -4.66 -4.06
N ARG A 40 6.70 -4.63 -5.32
CA ARG A 40 7.78 -5.53 -5.74
C ARG A 40 9.05 -5.15 -4.98
N SER A 41 9.73 -6.14 -4.43
CA SER A 41 11.02 -5.95 -3.78
C SER A 41 12.13 -5.95 -4.82
N HIS A 42 13.04 -5.00 -4.71
CA HIS A 42 14.31 -4.94 -5.46
C HIS A 42 15.53 -5.25 -4.57
N LEU A 43 15.30 -5.79 -3.36
CA LEU A 43 16.37 -6.09 -2.41
C LEU A 43 17.26 -7.21 -2.95
N SER A 44 18.57 -6.98 -2.92
CA SER A 44 19.56 -8.00 -3.21
C SER A 44 19.65 -9.03 -2.07
N THR A 45 20.30 -10.16 -2.30
CA THR A 45 20.57 -11.17 -1.26
C THR A 45 21.32 -10.58 -0.06
N ASN A 46 22.21 -9.61 -0.29
CA ASN A 46 22.97 -8.95 0.77
C ASN A 46 22.07 -8.00 1.59
N ASP A 47 21.17 -7.27 0.92
CA ASP A 47 20.20 -6.41 1.61
C ASP A 47 19.22 -7.22 2.45
N LEU A 48 18.83 -8.41 1.97
CA LEU A 48 18.01 -9.34 2.75
C LEU A 48 18.76 -9.86 3.98
N ALA A 49 20.03 -10.23 3.84
CA ALA A 49 20.84 -10.70 4.97
C ALA A 49 20.96 -9.63 6.06
N ARG A 50 21.19 -8.36 5.65
CA ARG A 50 21.19 -7.22 6.57
C ARG A 50 19.83 -7.02 7.22
N LEU A 51 18.76 -7.04 6.43
CA LEU A 51 17.40 -6.90 6.94
C LEU A 51 17.06 -7.97 7.98
N PHE A 52 17.46 -9.23 7.77
CA PHE A 52 17.26 -10.31 8.75
C PHE A 52 18.12 -10.13 10.00
N ALA A 53 19.36 -9.66 9.86
CA ALA A 53 20.23 -9.35 11.00
C ALA A 53 19.64 -8.22 11.86
N ASP A 54 18.99 -7.23 11.23
CA ASP A 54 18.31 -6.11 11.90
C ASP A 54 16.91 -6.48 12.44
N GLY A 55 16.57 -7.77 12.46
CA GLY A 55 15.30 -8.27 13.01
C GLY A 55 14.12 -8.31 12.02
N GLY A 56 14.37 -8.07 10.74
CA GLY A 56 13.39 -8.27 9.69
C GLY A 56 12.93 -9.72 9.60
N ARG A 57 11.65 -9.94 9.29
CA ARG A 57 11.05 -11.27 9.14
C ARG A 57 10.60 -11.46 7.70
N ALA A 58 10.70 -12.70 7.21
CA ALA A 58 10.11 -13.05 5.93
C ALA A 58 8.62 -12.68 5.93
N ALA A 59 8.19 -11.98 4.89
CA ALA A 59 6.77 -11.81 4.62
C ALA A 59 6.17 -13.21 4.54
N GLY A 60 5.40 -13.59 5.56
CA GLY A 60 4.77 -14.91 5.62
C GLY A 60 3.67 -15.05 4.56
N ARG A 61 2.67 -15.88 4.82
CA ARG A 61 1.45 -15.85 4.01
C ARG A 61 0.95 -14.39 3.93
N PRO A 62 0.61 -13.86 2.75
CA PRO A 62 0.17 -12.49 2.62
C PRO A 62 -0.94 -12.20 3.63
N SER A 63 -0.71 -11.23 4.52
CA SER A 63 -1.73 -10.76 5.46
C SER A 63 -2.97 -10.41 4.65
N PRO A 64 -4.19 -10.81 5.10
CA PRO A 64 -5.41 -10.49 4.38
C PRO A 64 -5.44 -9.00 4.04
N LEU A 65 -5.90 -8.67 2.84
CA LEU A 65 -6.37 -7.30 2.64
C LEU A 65 -7.53 -7.07 3.62
N PRO A 66 -7.77 -5.82 4.07
CA PRO A 66 -9.05 -5.49 4.67
C PRO A 66 -10.15 -6.06 3.79
N GLN A 67 -11.11 -6.76 4.39
CA GLN A 67 -12.27 -7.19 3.64
C GLN A 67 -12.96 -5.92 3.13
N ALA A 68 -13.18 -5.84 1.82
CA ALA A 68 -14.08 -4.84 1.28
C ALA A 68 -15.47 -5.22 1.79
N GLU A 69 -16.06 -4.39 2.64
CA GLU A 69 -17.49 -4.43 2.88
C GLU A 69 -18.16 -4.08 1.55
N ASN A 70 -18.98 -4.98 1.01
CA ASN A 70 -19.52 -4.84 -0.35
C ASN A 70 -20.46 -3.63 -0.51
N ASP A 71 -20.82 -2.95 0.59
CA ASP A 71 -21.67 -1.77 0.61
C ASP A 71 -21.00 -0.56 1.30
N ALA A 72 -19.71 -0.65 1.62
CA ALA A 72 -19.01 0.44 2.29
C ALA A 72 -18.76 1.59 1.33
N VAL A 73 -19.31 2.75 1.68
CA VAL A 73 -18.97 4.01 1.05
C VAL A 73 -17.50 4.31 1.34
N VAL A 74 -16.71 4.50 0.29
CA VAL A 74 -15.31 4.89 0.41
C VAL A 74 -15.18 6.37 0.07
N GLU A 75 -14.71 7.17 1.04
CA GLU A 75 -14.42 8.58 0.83
C GLU A 75 -12.91 8.83 0.74
N VAL A 76 -12.50 9.52 -0.31
CA VAL A 76 -11.08 9.75 -0.61
C VAL A 76 -10.87 11.21 -0.96
N GLU A 77 -10.06 11.89 -0.16
CA GLU A 77 -9.69 13.27 -0.46
C GLU A 77 -8.57 13.33 -1.50
N ARG A 78 -8.74 14.16 -2.53
CA ARG A 78 -7.76 14.38 -3.60
C ARG A 78 -7.73 15.84 -4.03
N THR A 79 -6.56 16.30 -4.47
CA THR A 79 -6.45 17.59 -5.16
C THR A 79 -6.66 17.36 -6.64
N ALA A 80 -7.64 18.06 -7.23
CA ALA A 80 -7.81 18.08 -8.67
C ALA A 80 -6.64 18.85 -9.31
N ASN A 81 -6.08 18.32 -10.39
CA ASN A 81 -5.01 19.00 -11.12
C ASN A 81 -5.53 20.28 -11.80
N LYS A 82 -4.68 21.03 -12.48
CA LYS A 82 -5.07 22.28 -13.16
C LYS A 82 -6.16 22.13 -14.23
N TYR A 83 -6.44 20.91 -14.69
CA TYR A 83 -7.48 20.59 -15.67
C TYR A 83 -8.75 20.01 -15.03
N GLY A 84 -8.83 19.98 -13.69
CA GLY A 84 -9.98 19.40 -13.00
C GLY A 84 -9.99 17.88 -12.95
N MET A 85 -8.85 17.22 -13.17
CA MET A 85 -8.75 15.75 -13.10
C MET A 85 -8.24 15.27 -11.75
N VAL A 86 -8.73 14.11 -11.30
CA VAL A 86 -8.33 13.42 -10.08
C VAL A 86 -7.74 12.05 -10.41
N SER A 87 -6.67 11.65 -9.71
CA SER A 87 -6.11 10.31 -9.82
C SER A 87 -6.60 9.39 -8.69
N LEU A 88 -7.20 8.25 -9.07
CA LEU A 88 -7.65 7.20 -8.16
C LEU A 88 -7.30 5.82 -8.72
N ALA A 89 -6.69 4.97 -7.89
CA ALA A 89 -6.31 3.60 -8.26
C ALA A 89 -5.57 3.49 -9.62
N GLY A 90 -4.73 4.48 -9.94
CA GLY A 90 -3.98 4.52 -11.21
C GLY A 90 -4.78 4.99 -12.43
N ARG A 91 -6.03 5.43 -12.25
CA ARG A 91 -6.87 6.03 -13.31
C ARG A 91 -7.01 7.53 -13.10
N TYR A 92 -7.16 8.27 -14.18
CA TYR A 92 -7.52 9.70 -14.16
C TYR A 92 -9.00 9.86 -14.47
N LEU A 93 -9.71 10.58 -13.62
CA LEU A 93 -11.14 10.86 -13.74
C LEU A 93 -11.33 12.36 -13.84
N LEU A 94 -12.16 12.81 -14.77
CA LEU A 94 -12.57 14.20 -14.86
C LEU A 94 -13.59 14.47 -13.74
N ALA A 95 -13.26 15.36 -12.81
CA ALA A 95 -14.19 15.81 -11.80
C ALA A 95 -15.05 16.94 -12.37
N ALA A 96 -14.42 18.08 -12.62
CA ALA A 96 -14.92 19.19 -13.43
C ALA A 96 -13.77 20.19 -13.62
N GLU A 97 -13.70 20.84 -14.78
CA GLU A 97 -12.64 21.83 -15.06
C GLU A 97 -12.60 22.96 -14.02
N ILE A 98 -13.77 23.42 -13.57
CA ILE A 98 -13.92 24.48 -12.55
C ILE A 98 -13.32 24.12 -11.17
N LEU A 99 -13.09 22.83 -10.92
CA LEU A 99 -12.49 22.34 -9.67
C LEU A 99 -10.97 22.30 -9.75
N GLY A 100 -10.35 22.78 -10.84
CA GLY A 100 -8.91 22.76 -11.02
C GLY A 100 -8.15 23.41 -9.85
N GLY A 101 -7.20 22.67 -9.26
CA GLY A 101 -6.42 23.10 -8.11
C GLY A 101 -7.13 23.01 -6.76
N ARG A 102 -8.41 22.61 -6.70
CA ARG A 102 -9.17 22.47 -5.45
C ARG A 102 -8.97 21.10 -4.81
N ARG A 103 -9.12 21.04 -3.48
CA ARG A 103 -9.29 19.78 -2.74
C ARG A 103 -10.74 19.34 -2.90
N VAL A 104 -10.95 18.08 -3.23
CA VAL A 104 -12.28 17.48 -3.40
C VAL A 104 -12.32 16.16 -2.65
N THR A 105 -13.50 15.83 -2.11
CA THR A 105 -13.77 14.50 -1.58
C THR A 105 -14.40 13.66 -2.68
N VAL A 106 -13.77 12.54 -3.02
CA VAL A 106 -14.34 11.55 -3.92
C VAL A 106 -15.08 10.51 -3.09
N ARG A 107 -16.39 10.46 -3.24
CA ARG A 107 -17.24 9.46 -2.60
C ARG A 107 -17.55 8.36 -3.60
N ILE A 108 -17.19 7.13 -3.25
CA ILE A 108 -17.34 5.94 -4.07
C ILE A 108 -18.40 5.06 -3.42
N GLU A 109 -19.48 4.84 -4.14
CA GLU A 109 -20.56 3.89 -3.83
C GLU A 109 -20.51 2.75 -4.85
N GLU A 110 -21.40 1.75 -4.74
CA GLU A 110 -21.35 0.52 -5.54
C GLU A 110 -21.23 0.76 -7.05
N ASN A 111 -22.05 1.68 -7.59
CA ASN A 111 -22.11 1.99 -9.02
C ASN A 111 -21.86 3.46 -9.36
N THR A 112 -21.62 4.31 -8.36
CA THR A 112 -21.56 5.75 -8.54
C THR A 112 -20.33 6.34 -7.86
N LEU A 113 -19.73 7.33 -8.52
CA LEU A 113 -18.65 8.12 -7.98
C LEU A 113 -19.06 9.59 -8.01
N MET A 114 -18.97 10.26 -6.86
CA MET A 114 -19.34 11.65 -6.68
C MET A 114 -18.13 12.49 -6.27
N PHE A 115 -18.04 13.71 -6.79
CA PHE A 115 -17.05 14.70 -6.38
C PHE A 115 -17.73 15.78 -5.53
N LEU A 116 -17.27 15.93 -4.30
CA LEU A 116 -17.79 16.88 -3.33
C LEU A 116 -16.75 17.98 -3.13
N ASP A 117 -17.13 19.22 -3.39
CA ASP A 117 -16.34 20.40 -3.07
C ASP A 117 -16.57 20.75 -1.58
N PRO A 118 -15.53 20.74 -0.72
CA PRO A 118 -15.67 21.05 0.70
C PRO A 118 -16.26 22.45 0.96
N ASP A 119 -16.04 23.40 0.06
CA ASP A 119 -16.56 24.77 0.20
C ASP A 119 -18.08 24.83 -0.04
N THR A 120 -18.65 23.85 -0.75
CA THR A 120 -20.10 23.81 -1.02
C THR A 120 -20.88 23.20 0.15
N ALA A 121 -20.24 22.37 0.97
CA ALA A 121 -20.86 21.77 2.16
C ALA A 121 -21.24 22.79 3.24
N GLY A 122 -20.66 24.00 3.21
CA GLY A 122 -20.95 25.09 4.15
C GLY A 122 -22.15 25.98 3.79
N CYS A 123 -22.70 25.89 2.57
CA CYS A 123 -23.78 26.78 2.14
C CYS A 123 -25.17 26.34 2.62
N CYS A 124 -25.34 25.08 3.04
CA CYS A 124 -26.57 24.60 3.68
C CYS A 124 -26.51 24.74 5.21
N ALA A 125 -26.18 25.94 5.73
CA ALA A 125 -26.58 26.31 7.07
C ALA A 125 -28.00 26.89 6.99
N PRO A 126 -28.98 26.45 7.81
CA PRO A 126 -30.30 27.08 7.81
C PRO A 126 -30.14 28.55 8.14
N ALA A 127 -30.65 29.43 7.27
CA ALA A 127 -30.74 30.86 7.55
C ALA A 127 -31.43 31.03 8.90
N ARG A 128 -30.72 31.54 9.92
CA ARG A 128 -31.35 31.94 11.18
C ARG A 128 -32.35 33.03 10.83
N THR A 129 -33.63 32.70 10.90
CA THR A 129 -34.70 33.69 10.90
C THR A 129 -34.50 34.58 12.12
N ARG A 130 -34.38 35.89 11.88
CA ARG A 130 -34.41 36.91 12.93
C ARG A 130 -35.84 37.20 13.32
#